data_AF-C0PAB9-F1
#
_entry.id   AF-C0PAB9-F1
#
_cell.length_a   1.000
_cell.length_b   1.000
_cell.length_c   1.000
_cell.angle_alpha   90.00
_cell.angle_beta   90.00
_cell.angle_gamma   90.00
#
_symmetry.space_group_name_H-M   'P 1'
#
loop_
_entity.id
_entity.type
_entity.pdbx_description
1 polymer ?
#
loop_
_entity_poly.entity_id
_entity_poly.type
_entity_poly.pdbx_seq_one_letter_code
_entity_poly.pdbx_strand_id
1 'polypeptide(L)'
;MATDALALMDHLGWKKAHVFGHSMGAMIACKLAAMAPHRLCSLALLNVTGGGFQCFPKVDAQMLSLAFRFLRAKTPEERALVDLETHYTKEYLEETVGSCTRRMVLYQEYVKGISSTGMQSNCGFEGQVNACWTHKMTTKELDTIRFAGFLVSVIHGRLILLTVDILVHRIVHIRFI
;
A
#
# COMPACT_ATOMS: atom_id res chain seq x y z
N MET A 1 -13.35 -5.53 0.31
CA MET A 1 -12.12 -5.62 -0.50
C MET A 1 -11.55 -7.04 -0.60
N ALA A 2 -11.29 -7.77 0.49
CA ALA A 2 -10.77 -9.15 0.38
C ALA A 2 -11.76 -10.11 -0.33
N THR A 3 -13.05 -10.01 0.00
CA THR A 3 -14.13 -10.74 -0.69
C THR A 3 -14.21 -10.35 -2.16
N ASP A 4 -14.04 -9.07 -2.49
CA ASP A 4 -14.06 -8.59 -3.87
C ASP A 4 -12.88 -9.14 -4.68
N ALA A 5 -11.70 -9.23 -4.07
CA ALA A 5 -10.53 -9.86 -4.68
C ALA A 5 -10.76 -11.35 -4.95
N LEU A 6 -11.38 -12.07 -4.01
CA LEU A 6 -11.74 -13.47 -4.21
C LEU A 6 -12.79 -13.63 -5.34
N ALA A 7 -13.83 -12.79 -5.34
CA ALA A 7 -14.85 -12.78 -6.39
C ALA A 7 -14.26 -12.48 -7.77
N LEU A 8 -13.27 -11.58 -7.83
CA LEU A 8 -12.54 -11.31 -9.07
C LEU A 8 -11.74 -12.53 -9.54
N MET A 9 -11.06 -13.23 -8.63
CA MET A 9 -10.38 -14.49 -8.97
C MET A 9 -11.36 -15.52 -9.53
N ASP A 10 -12.56 -15.62 -8.96
CA ASP A 10 -13.61 -16.52 -9.46
C ASP A 10 -14.10 -16.10 -10.85
N HIS A 11 -14.37 -14.81 -11.05
CA HIS A 11 -14.79 -14.26 -12.34
C HIS A 11 -13.76 -14.50 -13.45
N LEU A 12 -12.47 -14.38 -13.13
CA LEU A 12 -11.36 -14.63 -14.07
C LEU A 12 -11.00 -16.12 -14.21
N GLY A 13 -11.64 -17.02 -13.46
CA GLY A 13 -11.33 -18.45 -13.46
C GLY A 13 -10.00 -18.82 -12.81
N TRP A 14 -9.41 -17.93 -12.02
CA TRP A 14 -8.12 -18.14 -11.36
C TRP A 14 -8.27 -19.05 -10.14
N LYS A 15 -7.94 -20.33 -10.31
CA LYS A 15 -7.99 -21.32 -9.23
C LYS A 15 -7.00 -21.01 -8.10
N LYS A 16 -5.79 -20.57 -8.42
CA LYS A 16 -4.81 -20.07 -7.44
C LYS A 16 -4.02 -18.89 -8.03
N ALA A 17 -3.48 -18.04 -7.16
CA ALA A 17 -2.64 -16.92 -7.57
C ALA A 17 -1.48 -16.66 -6.59
N HIS A 18 -0.40 -16.07 -7.09
CA HIS A 18 0.58 -15.38 -6.24
C HIS A 18 0.02 -14.01 -5.90
N VAL A 19 -0.12 -13.72 -4.60
CA VAL A 19 -0.72 -12.47 -4.16
C VAL A 19 0.38 -11.60 -3.56
N PHE A 20 0.50 -10.37 -4.07
CA PHE A 20 1.32 -9.34 -3.48
C PHE A 20 0.44 -8.15 -3.12
N GLY A 21 0.68 -7.54 -1.98
CA GLY A 21 0.00 -6.33 -1.56
C GLY A 21 0.99 -5.29 -1.07
N HIS A 22 0.70 -4.03 -1.34
CA HIS A 22 1.47 -2.88 -0.86
C HIS A 22 0.59 -1.99 0.02
N SER A 23 1.10 -1.56 1.18
CA SER A 23 0.36 -0.70 2.13
C SER A 23 -1.01 -1.29 2.51
N MET A 24 -2.11 -0.57 2.34
CA MET A 24 -3.47 -1.08 2.55
C MET A 24 -3.78 -2.34 1.71
N GLY A 25 -3.20 -2.45 0.51
CA GLY A 25 -3.30 -3.65 -0.32
C GLY A 25 -2.73 -4.90 0.36
N ALA A 26 -1.68 -4.76 1.17
CA ALA A 26 -1.12 -5.87 1.94
C ALA A 26 -2.05 -6.31 3.08
N MET A 27 -2.77 -5.37 3.70
CA MET A 27 -3.79 -5.65 4.72
C MET A 27 -4.97 -6.43 4.12
N ILE A 28 -5.39 -6.06 2.91
CA ILE A 28 -6.40 -6.78 2.13
C ILE A 28 -5.89 -8.18 1.76
N ALA A 29 -4.63 -8.30 1.32
CA ALA A 29 -4.00 -9.57 0.98
C ALA A 29 -3.92 -10.53 2.18
N CYS A 30 -3.61 -10.03 3.39
CA CYS A 30 -3.68 -10.81 4.62
C CYS A 30 -5.09 -11.38 4.86
N LYS A 31 -6.13 -10.57 4.69
CA LYS A 31 -7.52 -11.03 4.85
C LYS A 31 -7.91 -12.05 3.79
N LEU A 32 -7.50 -11.85 2.53
CA LEU A 32 -7.72 -12.83 1.47
C LEU A 32 -7.02 -14.16 1.79
N ALA A 33 -5.77 -14.11 2.24
CA ALA A 33 -4.97 -15.27 2.63
C ALA A 33 -5.60 -16.05 3.79
N ALA A 34 -6.15 -15.35 4.79
CA ALA A 34 -6.83 -15.99 5.92
C ALA A 34 -8.20 -16.57 5.55
N MET A 35 -8.93 -15.91 4.65
CA MET A 35 -10.27 -16.32 4.21
C MET A 35 -10.22 -17.50 3.23
N ALA A 36 -9.24 -17.51 2.32
CA ALA A 36 -9.15 -18.49 1.24
C ALA A 36 -7.70 -18.97 1.02
N PRO A 37 -7.03 -19.55 2.03
CA PRO A 37 -5.62 -19.93 1.94
C PRO A 37 -5.31 -20.90 0.79
N HIS A 38 -6.25 -21.78 0.47
CA HIS A 38 -6.13 -22.75 -0.62
C HIS A 38 -6.07 -22.09 -2.02
N ARG A 39 -6.43 -20.81 -2.13
CA ARG A 39 -6.38 -20.02 -3.37
C ARG A 39 -5.04 -19.30 -3.56
N LEU A 40 -4.12 -19.36 -2.60
CA LEU A 40 -2.82 -18.70 -2.70
C LEU A 40 -1.71 -19.70 -3.03
N CYS A 41 -0.83 -19.30 -3.96
CA CYS A 41 0.45 -19.97 -4.22
C CYS A 41 1.57 -19.39 -3.33
N SER A 42 1.55 -18.08 -3.11
CA SER A 42 2.44 -17.36 -2.19
C SER A 42 1.84 -16.01 -1.82
N LEU A 43 2.38 -15.40 -0.77
CA LEU A 43 1.98 -14.09 -0.26
C LEU A 43 3.19 -13.18 -0.08
N ALA A 44 3.19 -12.01 -0.70
CA ALA A 44 4.19 -10.96 -0.48
C ALA A 44 3.54 -9.72 0.13
N LEU A 45 4.02 -9.28 1.29
CA LEU A 45 3.49 -8.16 2.05
C LEU A 45 4.52 -7.02 2.06
N LEU A 46 4.28 -5.98 1.26
CA LEU A 46 5.15 -4.82 1.13
C LEU A 46 4.60 -3.68 1.98
N ASN A 47 5.37 -3.20 2.96
CA ASN A 47 5.04 -2.05 3.81
C ASN A 47 3.65 -2.18 4.47
N VAL A 48 3.29 -3.38 4.90
CA VAL A 48 2.01 -3.69 5.57
C VAL A 48 2.00 -3.15 6.99
N THR A 49 0.89 -2.61 7.49
CA THR A 49 0.71 -2.29 8.92
C THR A 49 -0.34 -3.19 9.55
N GLY A 50 -0.29 -3.42 10.88
CA GLY A 50 -1.30 -4.18 11.59
C GLY A 50 -2.63 -3.45 11.81
N GLY A 51 -2.72 -2.18 11.39
CA GLY A 51 -3.92 -1.36 11.56
C GLY A 51 -3.91 -0.53 12.84
N GLY A 52 -4.96 0.28 13.04
CA GLY A 52 -5.17 1.09 14.24
C GLY A 52 -4.01 2.05 14.53
N PHE A 53 -3.52 2.06 15.78
CA PHE A 53 -2.41 2.93 16.18
C PHE A 53 -1.11 2.68 15.42
N GLN A 54 -0.93 1.52 14.79
CA GLN A 54 0.23 1.23 13.94
C GLN A 54 0.16 1.92 12.57
N CYS A 55 -0.98 2.52 12.24
CA CYS A 55 -1.12 3.40 11.09
C CYS A 55 -0.64 4.83 11.40
N PHE A 56 -0.34 5.16 12.67
CA PHE A 56 0.20 6.48 12.97
C PHE A 56 1.63 6.59 12.45
N PRO A 57 1.90 7.51 11.52
CA PRO A 57 3.26 7.81 11.13
C PRO A 57 3.99 8.50 12.29
N LYS A 58 5.33 8.47 12.27
CA LYS A 58 6.11 9.33 13.17
C LYS A 58 5.74 10.78 12.90
N VAL A 59 5.33 11.50 13.94
CA VAL A 59 4.99 12.93 13.82
C VAL A 59 6.29 13.73 13.87
N ASP A 60 6.89 13.93 12.70
CA ASP A 60 8.06 14.79 12.52
C ASP A 60 7.74 16.00 11.63
N ALA A 61 8.68 16.94 11.56
CA ALA A 61 8.51 18.17 10.77
C ALA A 61 8.29 17.89 9.28
N GLN A 62 8.85 16.78 8.76
CA GLN A 62 8.69 16.38 7.37
C GLN A 62 7.26 15.90 7.10
N MET A 63 6.70 15.09 8.00
CA MET A 63 5.31 14.64 7.92
C MET A 63 4.31 15.78 8.06
N LEU A 64 4.55 16.71 8.98
CA LEU A 64 3.71 17.91 9.12
C LEU A 64 3.76 18.79 7.87
N SER A 65 4.97 19.00 7.32
CA SER A 65 5.15 19.74 6.06
C SER A 65 4.40 19.07 4.91
N LEU A 66 4.53 17.75 4.78
CA LEU A 66 3.87 16.99 3.72
C LEU A 66 2.33 17.03 3.85
N ALA A 67 1.80 16.84 5.06
CA ALA A 67 0.37 16.96 5.33
C ALA A 67 -0.17 18.36 4.98
N PHE A 68 0.57 19.41 5.34
CA PHE A 68 0.22 20.79 4.99
C PHE A 68 0.22 21.03 3.48
N ARG A 69 1.21 20.50 2.77
CA ARG A 69 1.29 20.59 1.30
C ARG A 69 0.12 19.87 0.62
N PHE A 70 -0.24 18.67 1.09
CA PHE A 70 -1.43 17.96 0.61
C PHE A 70 -2.73 18.72 0.89
N LEU A 71 -2.85 19.36 2.05
CA LEU A 71 -4.03 20.16 2.37
C LEU A 71 -4.18 21.37 1.42
N ARG A 72 -3.06 21.99 1.03
CA ARG A 72 -3.03 23.18 0.17
C ARG A 72 -3.11 22.88 -1.33
N ALA A 73 -2.66 21.72 -1.78
CA ALA A 73 -2.77 21.33 -3.19
C ALA A 73 -4.25 21.16 -3.58
N LYS A 74 -4.80 22.12 -4.30
CA LYS A 74 -6.21 22.13 -4.75
C LYS A 74 -6.37 21.96 -6.25
N THR A 75 -5.30 22.14 -7.03
CA THR A 75 -5.31 21.90 -8.47
C THR A 75 -4.61 20.58 -8.82
N PRO A 76 -4.92 19.98 -9.99
CA PRO A 76 -4.18 18.82 -10.50
C PRO A 76 -2.66 19.04 -10.56
N GLU A 77 -2.22 20.24 -10.93
CA GLU A 77 -0.82 20.63 -11.05
C GLU A 77 -0.13 20.63 -9.69
N GLU A 78 -0.71 21.29 -8.69
CA GLU A 78 -0.17 21.32 -7.33
C GLU A 78 -0.13 19.92 -6.73
N ARG A 79 -1.21 19.15 -6.95
CA ARG A 79 -1.31 17.79 -6.43
C ARG A 79 -0.26 16.86 -7.04
N ALA A 80 -0.06 16.93 -8.35
CA ALA A 80 0.97 16.16 -9.04
C ALA A 80 2.38 16.44 -8.49
N LEU A 81 2.72 17.70 -8.19
CA LEU A 81 4.03 18.03 -7.60
C LEU A 81 4.23 17.37 -6.24
N VAL A 82 3.23 17.44 -5.36
CA VAL A 82 3.30 16.83 -4.03
C VAL A 82 3.35 15.31 -4.13
N ASP A 83 2.51 14.70 -4.97
CA ASP A 83 2.50 13.24 -5.16
C ASP A 83 3.85 12.74 -5.70
N LEU A 84 4.45 13.40 -6.70
CA LEU A 84 5.74 12.98 -7.26
C LEU A 84 6.87 13.02 -6.23
N GLU A 85 6.96 14.10 -5.45
CA GLU A 85 7.97 14.21 -4.40
C GLU A 85 7.75 13.24 -3.23
N THR A 86 6.52 12.75 -3.06
CA THR A 86 6.18 11.74 -2.06
C THR A 86 6.50 10.33 -2.56
N HIS A 87 6.24 10.06 -3.84
CA HIS A 87 6.36 8.72 -4.42
C HIS A 87 7.78 8.36 -4.85
N TYR A 88 8.61 9.35 -5.19
CA TYR A 88 9.90 9.11 -5.81
C TYR A 88 11.02 9.91 -5.16
N THR A 89 12.23 9.36 -5.20
CA THR A 89 13.42 10.11 -4.77
C THR A 89 13.76 11.21 -5.77
N LYS A 90 14.50 12.21 -5.28
CA LYS A 90 14.94 13.34 -6.11
C LYS A 90 15.79 12.85 -7.29
N GLU A 91 16.71 11.91 -7.04
CA GLU A 91 17.61 11.35 -8.03
C GLU A 91 16.83 10.64 -9.15
N TYR A 92 15.81 9.86 -8.80
CA TYR A 92 14.96 9.17 -9.77
C TYR A 92 14.18 10.15 -10.66
N LEU A 93 13.72 11.26 -10.09
CA LEU A 93 12.96 12.28 -10.81
C LEU A 93 13.84 13.15 -11.72
N GLU A 94 15.10 13.37 -11.33
CA GLU A 94 16.05 14.21 -12.07
C GLU A 94 16.75 13.48 -13.22
N GLU A 95 16.71 12.14 -13.24
CA GLU A 95 17.24 11.34 -14.34
C GLU A 95 16.62 11.74 -15.70
N THR A 96 17.45 11.82 -16.73
CA THR A 96 17.03 12.17 -18.09
C THR A 96 16.46 10.95 -18.80
N VAL A 97 15.28 11.11 -19.41
CA VAL A 97 14.59 10.11 -20.24
C VAL A 97 14.33 10.75 -21.61
N GLY A 98 15.15 10.39 -22.60
CA GLY A 98 15.13 11.05 -23.91
C GLY A 98 15.64 12.49 -23.81
N SER A 99 14.80 13.47 -24.16
CA SER A 99 15.14 14.90 -24.12
C SER A 99 14.62 15.63 -22.88
N CYS A 100 13.95 14.94 -21.96
CA CYS A 100 13.31 15.53 -20.78
C CYS A 100 13.76 14.81 -19.49
N THR A 101 13.52 15.40 -18.33
CA THR A 101 13.67 14.68 -17.05
C THR A 101 12.47 13.77 -16.82
N ARG A 102 12.67 12.70 -16.05
CA ARG A 102 11.57 11.80 -15.65
C ARG A 102 10.47 12.56 -14.89
N ARG A 103 10.85 13.57 -14.09
CA ARG A 103 9.91 14.49 -13.43
C ARG A 103 8.94 15.10 -14.42
N MET A 104 9.43 15.65 -15.53
CA MET A 104 8.56 16.31 -16.51
C MET A 104 7.59 15.34 -17.16
N VAL A 105 8.06 14.15 -17.53
CA VAL A 105 7.23 13.10 -18.13
C VAL A 105 6.14 12.67 -17.16
N LEU A 106 6.51 12.31 -15.92
CA LEU A 106 5.54 11.86 -14.92
C LEU A 106 4.60 12.97 -14.48
N TYR A 107 5.07 14.22 -14.41
CA TYR A 107 4.22 15.36 -14.08
C TYR A 107 3.09 15.53 -15.09
N GLN A 108 3.39 15.46 -16.39
CA GLN A 108 2.37 15.55 -17.44
C GLN A 108 1.34 14.41 -17.32
N GLU A 109 1.79 13.18 -17.08
CA GLU A 109 0.91 12.02 -16.90
C GLU A 109 0.03 12.15 -15.65
N TYR A 110 0.58 12.60 -14.52
CA TYR A 110 -0.18 12.81 -13.29
C TYR A 110 -1.23 13.91 -13.45
N VAL A 111 -0.85 15.06 -14.00
CA VAL A 111 -1.79 16.18 -14.24
C VAL A 111 -2.92 15.72 -15.16
N LYS A 112 -2.60 15.04 -16.27
CA LYS A 112 -3.59 14.49 -17.20
C LYS A 112 -4.52 13.49 -16.50
N GLY A 113 -3.96 12.56 -15.73
CA GLY A 113 -4.71 11.56 -14.97
C GLY A 113 -5.69 12.21 -14.01
N ILE A 114 -5.20 13.07 -13.11
CA ILE A 114 -6.03 13.77 -12.11
C ILE A 114 -7.09 14.65 -12.77
N SER A 115 -6.73 15.34 -13.85
CA SER A 115 -7.69 16.18 -14.59
C SER A 115 -8.81 15.37 -15.23
N SER A 116 -8.51 14.14 -15.67
CA SER A 116 -9.49 13.26 -16.32
C SER A 116 -10.39 12.52 -15.33
N THR A 117 -9.85 12.08 -14.18
CA THR A 117 -10.60 11.30 -13.18
C THR A 117 -11.21 12.16 -12.08
N GLY A 118 -10.75 13.39 -11.94
CA GLY A 118 -10.99 14.23 -10.77
C GLY A 118 -10.12 13.84 -9.57
N MET A 119 -10.12 14.70 -8.55
CA MET A 119 -9.52 14.41 -7.26
C MET A 119 -10.34 13.38 -6.48
N GLN A 120 -9.67 12.60 -5.62
CA GLN A 120 -10.33 11.68 -4.71
C GLN A 120 -11.34 12.43 -3.82
N SER A 121 -12.57 11.91 -3.74
CA SER A 121 -13.61 12.50 -2.89
C SER A 121 -13.26 12.38 -1.41
N ASN A 122 -13.77 13.30 -0.60
CA ASN A 122 -13.55 13.27 0.85
C ASN A 122 -14.06 11.97 1.47
N CYS A 123 -15.26 11.51 1.08
CA CYS A 123 -15.81 10.24 1.59
C CYS A 123 -14.97 9.02 1.18
N GLY A 124 -14.37 9.04 -0.01
CA GLY A 124 -13.45 7.98 -0.46
C GLY A 124 -12.17 7.97 0.37
N PHE A 125 -11.61 9.15 0.66
CA PHE A 125 -10.44 9.30 1.52
C PHE A 125 -10.71 8.87 2.97
N GLU A 126 -11.80 9.37 3.58
CA GLU A 126 -12.22 8.99 4.92
C GLU A 126 -12.47 7.48 5.02
N GLY A 127 -13.08 6.89 4.00
CA GLY A 127 -13.28 5.44 3.92
C GLY A 127 -11.97 4.65 3.95
N GLN A 128 -10.94 5.09 3.21
CA GLN A 128 -9.61 4.47 3.23
C GLN A 128 -8.94 4.62 4.60
N VAL A 129 -8.98 5.81 5.19
CA VAL A 129 -8.42 6.05 6.53
C VAL A 129 -9.11 5.17 7.56
N ASN A 130 -10.44 5.12 7.55
CA ASN A 130 -11.22 4.27 8.45
C ASN A 130 -10.92 2.77 8.24
N ALA A 131 -10.75 2.32 6.99
CA ALA A 131 -10.38 0.94 6.70
C ALA A 131 -9.02 0.58 7.30
N CYS A 132 -8.01 1.45 7.15
CA CYS A 132 -6.70 1.27 7.78
C CYS A 132 -6.79 1.29 9.31
N TRP A 133 -7.58 2.21 9.87
CA TRP A 133 -7.75 2.37 11.31
C TRP A 133 -8.45 1.18 11.97
N THR A 134 -9.51 0.66 11.35
CA THR A 134 -10.32 -0.43 11.89
C THR A 134 -9.80 -1.82 11.53
N HIS A 135 -8.79 -1.91 10.67
CA HIS A 135 -8.16 -3.18 10.33
C HIS A 135 -7.53 -3.83 11.56
N LYS A 136 -7.72 -5.15 11.63
CA LYS A 136 -7.08 -6.02 12.62
C LYS A 136 -6.97 -7.43 12.07
N MET A 137 -5.91 -8.14 12.45
CA MET A 137 -5.77 -9.57 12.23
C MET A 137 -5.97 -10.30 13.56
N THR A 138 -6.88 -11.27 13.58
CA THR A 138 -7.09 -12.15 14.73
C THR A 138 -6.02 -13.24 14.77
N THR A 139 -5.76 -13.81 15.94
CA THR A 139 -4.83 -14.95 16.08
C THR A 139 -5.22 -16.11 15.16
N LYS A 140 -6.52 -16.44 15.10
CA LYS A 140 -7.05 -17.48 14.21
C LYS A 140 -6.71 -17.22 12.74
N GLU A 141 -6.86 -15.99 12.27
CA GLU A 141 -6.53 -15.64 10.88
C GLU A 141 -5.03 -15.75 10.60
N LEU A 142 -4.19 -15.32 11.54
CA LEU A 142 -2.73 -15.44 11.43
C LEU A 142 -2.30 -16.91 11.44
N ASP A 143 -2.88 -17.73 12.31
CA ASP A 143 -2.62 -19.17 12.38
C ASP A 143 -3.04 -19.85 11.09
N THR A 144 -4.20 -19.51 10.52
CA THR A 144 -4.63 -20.03 9.21
C THR A 144 -3.59 -19.74 8.13
N ILE A 145 -3.05 -18.52 8.06
CA ILE A 145 -2.00 -18.17 7.10
C ILE A 145 -0.72 -18.97 7.38
N ARG A 146 -0.31 -19.07 8.64
CA ARG A 146 0.90 -19.78 9.08
C ARG A 146 0.85 -21.28 8.73
N PHE A 147 -0.31 -21.92 8.89
CA PHE A 147 -0.49 -23.35 8.64
C PHE A 147 -0.89 -23.68 7.20
N ALA A 148 -1.15 -22.69 6.34
CA ALA A 148 -1.58 -22.91 4.97
C ALA A 148 -0.51 -23.53 4.04
N GLY A 149 0.77 -23.51 4.45
CA GLY A 149 1.86 -24.18 3.75
C GLY A 149 2.38 -23.47 2.49
N PHE A 150 1.91 -22.25 2.19
CA PHE A 150 2.47 -21.41 1.13
C PHE A 150 3.56 -20.46 1.64
N LEU A 151 4.42 -19.99 0.73
CA LEU A 151 5.50 -19.06 1.07
C LEU A 151 4.96 -17.67 1.41
N VAL A 152 5.44 -17.08 2.50
CA VAL A 152 5.14 -15.71 2.92
C VAL A 152 6.43 -14.90 2.96
N SER A 153 6.45 -13.77 2.23
CA SER A 153 7.53 -12.79 2.26
C SER A 153 7.01 -11.48 2.83
N VAL A 154 7.74 -10.90 3.77
CA VAL A 154 7.43 -9.58 4.34
C VAL A 154 8.59 -8.66 4.03
N ILE A 155 8.30 -7.57 3.32
CA ILE A 155 9.27 -6.59 2.86
C ILE A 155 8.88 -5.25 3.47
N HIS A 156 9.81 -4.65 4.22
CA HIS A 156 9.63 -3.31 4.76
C HIS A 156 10.89 -2.47 4.48
N GLY A 157 10.70 -1.18 4.21
CA GLY A 157 11.80 -0.23 4.14
C GLY A 157 12.28 0.18 5.53
N ARG A 158 13.57 0.52 5.65
CA ARG A 158 14.19 1.03 6.90
C ARG A 158 13.77 2.46 7.26
N LEU A 159 13.27 3.24 6.30
CA LEU A 159 12.99 4.68 6.42
C LEU A 159 11.54 5.03 6.05
N ILE A 160 10.63 4.08 6.19
CA ILE A 160 9.22 4.33 5.84
C ILE A 160 8.55 5.07 6.99
N LEU A 161 7.84 6.14 6.64
CA LEU A 161 7.15 7.06 7.56
C LEU A 161 6.12 6.34 8.46
N LEU A 162 5.63 5.18 8.02
CA LEU A 162 4.77 4.25 8.75
C LEU A 162 5.63 3.06 9.23
N THR A 163 5.98 3.04 10.52
CA THR A 163 6.82 1.98 11.11
C THR A 163 5.95 0.79 11.56
N VAL A 164 6.40 -0.43 11.23
CA VAL A 164 5.66 -1.69 11.35
C VAL A 164 6.49 -2.68 12.15
N ASP A 165 6.44 -2.63 13.48
CA ASP A 165 7.18 -3.63 14.28
C ASP A 165 6.33 -4.86 14.64
N ILE A 166 4.99 -4.76 14.71
CA ILE A 166 4.21 -5.79 15.43
C ILE A 166 3.66 -6.91 14.53
N LEU A 167 3.29 -6.62 13.28
CA LEU A 167 2.72 -7.65 12.39
C LEU A 167 3.79 -8.64 11.91
N VAL A 168 5.02 -8.15 11.70
CA VAL A 168 6.18 -8.95 11.28
C VAL A 168 6.48 -10.04 12.30
N HIS A 169 6.58 -9.70 13.60
CA HIS A 169 6.88 -10.67 14.65
C HIS A 169 5.80 -11.75 14.85
N ARG A 170 4.55 -11.49 14.42
CA ARG A 170 3.43 -12.43 14.59
C ARG A 170 3.19 -13.32 13.38
N ILE A 171 3.62 -12.90 12.19
CA ILE A 171 3.55 -13.70 10.96
C ILE A 171 4.85 -14.48 10.74
N VAL A 172 5.99 -13.99 11.25
CA VAL A 172 7.32 -14.47 10.84
C VAL A 172 8.06 -15.18 11.98
N HIS A 173 8.05 -16.51 11.93
CA HIS A 173 9.26 -17.29 12.16
C HIS A 173 9.77 -17.73 10.77
N ILE A 174 10.47 -16.85 10.02
CA ILE A 174 10.99 -17.20 8.69
C ILE A 174 12.43 -16.74 8.56
N ARG A 175 13.25 -17.68 8.06
CA ARG A 175 14.63 -17.52 7.65
C ARG A 175 14.77 -16.34 6.70
N PHE A 176 15.71 -15.45 7.03
CA PHE A 176 16.32 -14.58 6.03
C PHE A 176 17.00 -15.47 4.98
N ILE A 177 16.70 -15.23 3.71
CA ILE A 177 17.59 -15.61 2.60
C ILE A 177 18.43 -14.37 2.32
#